data_AF-A0A9D8GLH8-F1
#
_entry.id   AF-A0A9D8GLH8-F1
#
_cell.length_a   1.000
_cell.length_b   1.000
_cell.length_c   1.000
_cell.angle_alpha   90.00
_cell.angle_beta   90.00
_cell.angle_gamma   90.00
#
_symmetry.space_group_name_H-M   'P 1'
#
loop_
_entity.id
_entity.type
_entity.pdbx_description
1 polymer ?
#
loop_
_entity_poly.entity_id
_entity_poly.type
_entity_poly.pdbx_seq_one_letter_code
_entity_poly.pdbx_strand_id
1 'polypeptide(L)' 'MKSLHALAVLAAIGFVTPAFADCASDVKMAEANVMKVTDMKTKEMAMKELQMAKKAMMDKKEAECMKAAKMANDAAMMKK' A
#
# COMPACT_ATOMS: atom_id res chain seq x y z
N MET A 1 -20.30 25.36 -5.58
CA MET A 1 -20.28 24.22 -4.63
C MET A 1 -20.11 22.92 -5.42
N LYS A 2 -18.88 22.50 -5.68
CA LYS A 2 -18.54 21.22 -6.33
C LYS A 2 -17.18 20.79 -5.77
N SER A 3 -17.00 19.49 -5.59
CA SER A 3 -15.79 18.84 -5.06
C SER A 3 -15.67 18.63 -3.55
N LEU A 4 -16.75 18.19 -2.89
CA LEU A 4 -16.68 17.51 -1.58
C LEU A 4 -16.95 15.99 -1.69
N HIS A 5 -16.55 15.34 -2.79
CA HIS A 5 -16.84 13.91 -3.01
C HIS A 5 -15.58 13.02 -3.15
N ALA A 6 -14.37 13.54 -2.99
CA ALA A 6 -13.15 12.73 -3.11
C ALA A 6 -12.61 12.21 -1.77
N LEU A 7 -13.31 12.45 -0.65
CA LEU A 7 -12.83 12.16 0.70
C LEU A 7 -13.84 11.32 1.51
N ALA A 8 -14.64 10.50 0.83
CA ALA A 8 -15.65 9.64 1.47
C ALA A 8 -15.34 8.13 1.38
N VAL A 9 -14.26 7.72 0.72
CA VAL A 9 -13.86 6.29 0.60
C VAL A 9 -12.67 5.98 1.52
N LEU A 10 -12.73 6.46 2.77
CA LEU A 10 -11.85 5.97 3.84
C LEU A 10 -12.56 5.92 5.20
N ALA A 11 -13.68 6.63 5.35
CA ALA A 11 -14.47 6.63 6.59
C ALA A 11 -15.44 5.44 6.72
N ALA A 12 -15.61 4.62 5.68
CA ALA A 12 -16.49 3.44 5.69
C ALA A 12 -15.75 2.12 6.00
N ILE A 13 -14.51 2.18 6.50
CA ILE A 13 -13.75 0.99 6.95
C ILE A 13 -13.86 0.85 8.47
N GLY A 14 -15.04 1.13 9.04
CA GLY A 14 -15.33 0.98 10.48
C GLY A 14 -15.50 -0.47 10.95
N PHE A 15 -15.26 -1.46 10.08
CA PHE A 15 -15.12 -2.87 10.46
C PHE A 15 -13.66 -3.27 10.31
N VAL A 16 -12.81 -2.66 11.12
CA VAL A 16 -11.39 -2.99 11.20
C VAL A 16 -11.26 -4.29 11.98
N THR A 17 -11.16 -5.41 11.29
CA THR A 17 -10.49 -6.58 11.87
C THR A 17 -9.02 -6.22 12.09
N PRO A 18 -8.38 -6.68 13.18
CA PRO A 18 -7.03 -6.28 13.56
C PRO A 18 -5.97 -6.53 12.47
N ALA A 19 -6.21 -7.46 11.54
CA ALA A 19 -5.25 -7.81 10.49
C ALA A 19 -5.24 -6.84 9.27
N PHE A 20 -6.25 -5.97 9.07
CA PHE A 20 -6.16 -4.88 8.08
C PHE A 20 -5.37 -3.67 8.59
N ALA A 21 -5.31 -3.49 9.91
CA ALA A 21 -4.51 -2.42 10.51
C ALA A 21 -3.01 -2.64 10.29
N ASP A 22 -2.56 -3.89 10.38
CA ASP A 22 -1.19 -4.29 10.07
C ASP A 22 -0.89 -4.07 8.58
N CYS A 23 -1.74 -4.55 7.66
CA CYS A 23 -1.47 -4.33 6.25
C CYS A 23 -1.51 -2.84 5.85
N ALA A 24 -2.43 -2.05 6.41
CA ALA A 24 -2.48 -0.61 6.17
C ALA A 24 -1.18 0.10 6.59
N SER A 25 -0.58 -0.36 7.70
CA SER A 25 0.68 0.16 8.21
C SER A 25 1.85 -0.27 7.33
N ASP A 26 1.90 -1.52 6.90
CA ASP A 26 2.90 -2.06 5.98
C ASP A 26 2.87 -1.37 4.61
N VAL A 27 1.66 -1.14 4.06
CA VAL A 27 1.46 -0.38 2.81
C VAL A 27 1.99 1.04 2.95
N LYS A 28 1.71 1.72 4.07
CA LYS A 28 2.25 3.08 4.34
C LYS A 28 3.77 3.09 4.46
N MET A 29 4.36 2.11 5.15
CA MET A 29 5.82 1.99 5.27
C MET A 29 6.47 1.70 3.92
N ALA A 30 5.91 0.75 3.17
CA ALA A 30 6.34 0.47 1.80
C ALA A 30 6.25 1.74 0.95
N GLU A 31 5.20 2.56 1.10
CA GLU A 31 5.01 3.77 0.27
C GLU A 31 6.08 4.80 0.57
N ALA A 32 6.39 5.01 1.84
CA ALA A 32 7.49 5.85 2.27
C ALA A 32 8.85 5.37 1.76
N ASN A 33 9.08 4.06 1.69
CA ASN A 33 10.33 3.48 1.19
C ASN A 33 10.43 3.56 -0.34
N VAL A 34 9.34 3.24 -1.06
CA VAL A 34 9.24 3.36 -2.52
C VAL A 34 9.45 4.81 -2.97
N MET A 35 8.90 5.78 -2.24
CA MET A 35 9.10 7.20 -2.56
C MET A 35 10.56 7.66 -2.39
N LYS A 36 11.33 7.00 -1.51
CA LYS A 36 12.76 7.26 -1.30
C LYS A 36 13.66 6.55 -2.32
N VAL A 37 13.12 5.62 -3.11
CA VAL A 37 13.88 4.97 -4.20
C VAL A 37 14.16 6.00 -5.29
N THR A 38 15.44 6.21 -5.57
CA THR A 38 15.92 7.11 -6.64
C THR A 38 16.00 6.42 -7.99
N ASP A 39 16.13 5.09 -8.01
CA ASP A 39 16.15 4.28 -9.22
C ASP A 39 14.73 4.15 -9.82
N MET A 40 14.49 4.71 -11.00
CA MET A 40 13.16 4.72 -11.60
C MET A 40 12.61 3.32 -11.89
N LYS A 41 13.43 2.36 -12.33
CA LYS A 41 12.97 1.00 -12.59
C LYS A 41 12.55 0.29 -11.31
N THR A 42 13.36 0.42 -10.26
CA THR A 42 13.04 -0.14 -8.95
C THR A 42 11.81 0.54 -8.35
N LYS A 43 11.69 1.87 -8.47
CA LYS A 43 10.55 2.63 -7.99
C LYS A 43 9.25 2.23 -8.70
N GLU A 44 9.30 2.01 -10.02
CA GLU A 44 8.14 1.61 -10.81
C GLU A 44 7.67 0.19 -10.46
N MET A 45 8.60 -0.76 -10.32
CA MET A 45 8.29 -2.11 -9.83
C MET A 45 7.70 -2.09 -8.43
N ALA A 46 8.32 -1.34 -7.52
CA ALA A 46 7.87 -1.27 -6.15
C ALA A 46 6.53 -0.52 -6.02
N MET A 47 6.25 0.49 -6.86
CA MET A 47 4.92 1.10 -6.94
C MET A 47 3.85 0.14 -7.48
N LYS A 48 4.19 -0.74 -8.41
CA LYS A 48 3.27 -1.73 -8.95
C LYS A 48 2.86 -2.75 -7.88
N GLU A 49 3.83 -3.24 -7.11
CA GLU A 49 3.58 -4.10 -5.94
C GLU A 49 2.74 -3.36 -4.88
N LEU A 50 3.00 -2.07 -4.65
CA LEU A 50 2.25 -1.26 -3.70
C LEU A 50 0.79 -1.05 -4.12
N GLN A 51 0.53 -0.88 -5.41
CA GLN A 51 -0.83 -0.85 -5.95
C GLN A 51 -1.54 -2.20 -5.78
N MET A 52 -0.83 -3.31 -5.95
CA MET A 52 -1.39 -4.64 -5.65
C MET A 52 -1.72 -4.81 -4.18
N ALA A 53 -0.89 -4.29 -3.28
CA ALA A 53 -1.16 -4.29 -1.84
C ALA A 53 -2.39 -3.44 -1.48
N LYS A 54 -2.52 -2.22 -2.04
CA LYS A 54 -3.71 -1.38 -1.88
C LYS A 54 -4.98 -2.02 -2.44
N LYS A 55 -4.88 -2.71 -3.58
CA LYS A 55 -6.00 -3.43 -4.17
C LYS A 55 -6.40 -4.64 -3.33
N ALA A 56 -5.43 -5.42 -2.86
CA ALA A 56 -5.68 -6.53 -1.93
C ALA A 56 -6.27 -6.04 -0.60
N MET A 57 -5.91 -4.85 -0.13
CA MET A 57 -6.55 -4.19 1.01
C MET A 57 -8.03 -3.90 0.74
N MET A 58 -8.37 -3.38 -0.44
CA MET A 58 -9.75 -3.09 -0.87
C MET A 58 -10.58 -4.38 -1.05
N ASP A 59 -9.99 -5.41 -1.66
CA ASP A 59 -10.58 -6.73 -1.90
C ASP A 59 -10.65 -7.61 -0.65
N LYS A 60 -10.30 -7.06 0.51
CA LYS A 60 -10.23 -7.75 1.80
C LYS A 60 -9.36 -9.02 1.81
N LYS A 61 -8.27 -9.02 1.04
CA LYS A 61 -7.31 -10.13 0.97
C LYS A 61 -6.06 -9.84 1.80
N GLU A 62 -6.13 -10.05 3.11
CA GLU A 62 -5.07 -9.70 4.06
C GLU A 62 -3.71 -10.36 3.76
N ALA A 63 -3.71 -11.66 3.44
CA ALA A 63 -2.47 -12.38 3.12
C ALA A 63 -1.79 -11.85 1.84
N GLU A 64 -2.58 -11.52 0.82
CA GLU A 64 -2.06 -10.93 -0.42
C GLU A 64 -1.61 -9.48 -0.19
N CYS A 65 -2.32 -8.75 0.66
CA CYS A 65 -2.00 -7.38 1.05
C CYS A 65 -0.63 -7.31 1.75
N MET A 66 -0.41 -8.13 2.79
CA MET A 66 0.88 -8.18 3.48
C MET A 66 2.01 -8.65 2.57
N LYS A 67 1.76 -9.67 1.74
CA LYS A 67 2.76 -10.21 0.82
C LYS A 67 3.19 -9.15 -0.21
N ALA A 68 2.24 -8.45 -0.82
CA ALA A 68 2.51 -7.40 -1.80
C ALA A 68 3.14 -6.16 -1.15
N ALA A 69 2.72 -5.78 0.07
CA ALA A 69 3.35 -4.68 0.81
C ALA A 69 4.80 -5.00 1.17
N LYS A 70 5.07 -6.23 1.63
CA LYS A 70 6.41 -6.73 1.88
C LYS A 70 7.25 -6.78 0.61
N MET A 71 6.71 -7.24 -0.52
CA MET A 71 7.41 -7.23 -1.81
C MET A 71 7.70 -5.81 -2.30
N ALA A 72 6.78 -4.86 -2.13
CA ALA A 72 7.01 -3.45 -2.45
C ALA A 72 8.14 -2.85 -1.58
N ASN A 73 8.14 -3.20 -0.29
CA ASN A 73 9.17 -2.75 0.65
C ASN A 73 10.54 -3.38 0.32
N ASP A 74 10.57 -4.69 0.08
CA ASP A 74 11.77 -5.44 -0.28
C ASP A 74 12.35 -4.96 -1.63
N ALA A 75 11.51 -4.74 -2.63
CA ALA A 75 11.91 -4.12 -3.89
C ALA A 75 12.51 -2.72 -3.68
N ALA A 76 11.95 -1.93 -2.76
CA ALA A 76 12.49 -0.62 -2.40
C ALA A 76 13.81 -0.70 -1.59
N MET A 77 14.02 -1.78 -0.84
CA MET A 77 15.20 -1.99 0.02
C MET A 77 16.32 -2.80 -0.65
N MET A 78 16.06 -3.55 -1.73
CA MET A 78 17.03 -4.39 -2.46
C MET A 78 18.19 -3.61 -3.11
N LYS A 79 18.22 -2.28 -2.99
CA LYS A 79 19.32 -1.41 -3.44
C LYS A 79 19.98 -0.59 -2.33
N LYS A 80 19.88 -1.01 -1.06
CA LYS A 80 20.75 -0.49 0.00
C LYS A 80 22.02 -1.32 0.14
#